data_AF-A0A0Q9KWX3-F1
#
_entry.id   AF-A0A0Q9KWX3-F1
#
_cell.length_a   1.000
_cell.length_b   1.000
_cell.length_c   1.000
_cell.angle_alpha   90.00
_cell.angle_beta   90.00
_cell.angle_gamma   90.00
#
_symmetry.space_group_name_H-M   'P 1'
#
loop_
_entity.id
_entity.type
_entity.pdbx_description
1 polymer ?
#
loop_
_entity_poly.entity_id
_entity_poly.type
_entity_poly.pdbx_seq_one_letter_code
_entity_poly.pdbx_strand_id
1 'polypeptide(L)' 'MYALLEERVENVKKIMVYESESGVYVFLYDTQEDKSCVADLWFETLDEAVDHCIQEFNVIQAQWLVINDPKEGEYHDIIH' A
#
# COMPACT_ATOMS: atom_id res chain seq x y z
N MET A 1 4.61 2.89 2.66
CA MET A 1 4.02 1.94 3.63
C MET A 1 3.12 0.93 2.92
N TYR A 2 2.87 -0.24 3.49
CA TYR A 2 1.86 -1.18 2.95
C TYR A 2 1.10 -1.84 4.10
N ALA A 3 -0.17 -2.15 3.90
CA ALA A 3 -1.00 -2.90 4.83
C ALA A 3 -1.35 -4.26 4.22
N LEU A 4 -1.29 -5.29 5.06
CA LEU A 4 -1.84 -6.60 4.74
C LEU A 4 -3.22 -6.72 5.37
N LEU A 5 -4.20 -7.05 4.56
CA LEU A 5 -5.57 -7.31 5.00
C LEU A 5 -5.67 -8.77 5.42
N GLU A 6 -5.96 -9.01 6.70
CA GLU A 6 -6.26 -10.36 7.20
C GLU A 6 -7.67 -10.82 6.79
N GLU A 7 -8.62 -9.87 6.74
CA GLU A 7 -9.98 -10.12 6.26
C GLU A 7 -10.10 -9.69 4.79
N ARG A 8 -10.69 -10.57 3.96
CA ARG A 8 -10.88 -10.31 2.53
C ARG A 8 -12.01 -9.29 2.35
N VAL A 9 -11.65 -8.03 2.12
CA VAL A 9 -12.60 -7.03 1.66
C VAL A 9 -12.51 -6.97 0.13
N GLU A 10 -13.58 -7.38 -0.56
CA GLU A 10 -13.72 -7.27 -2.02
C GLU A 10 -12.56 -7.88 -2.85
N ASN A 11 -12.01 -8.99 -2.38
CA ASN A 11 -10.84 -9.69 -2.92
C ASN A 11 -9.48 -9.02 -2.68
N VAL A 12 -9.42 -7.80 -2.17
CA VAL A 12 -8.16 -7.12 -1.86
C VAL A 12 -7.48 -7.80 -0.67
N LYS A 13 -6.18 -8.11 -0.80
CA LYS A 13 -5.34 -8.76 0.22
C LYS A 13 -4.17 -7.90 0.66
N LYS A 14 -3.74 -6.97 -0.17
CA LYS A 14 -2.61 -6.07 0.11
C LYS A 14 -2.93 -4.68 -0.42
N ILE A 15 -2.61 -3.69 0.39
CA ILE A 15 -2.70 -2.28 0.04
C ILE A 15 -1.31 -1.69 0.19
N MET A 16 -0.83 -0.96 -0.80
CA MET A 16 0.44 -0.25 -0.73
C MET A 16 0.18 1.23 -0.85
N VAL A 17 0.58 2.00 0.15
CA VAL A 17 0.48 3.46 0.14
C VAL A 17 1.87 4.04 -0.02
N TYR A 18 2.06 4.79 -1.10
CA TYR A 18 3.31 5.42 -1.45
C TYR A 18 3.12 6.94 -1.44
N GLU A 19 3.72 7.59 -0.44
CA GLU A 19 3.77 9.05 -0.37
C GLU A 19 4.97 9.54 -1.19
N SER A 20 4.70 10.48 -2.09
CA SER A 20 5.70 11.15 -2.93
C SER A 20 5.54 12.66 -2.83
N GLU A 21 6.51 13.44 -3.32
CA GLU A 21 6.43 14.91 -3.34
C GLU A 21 5.23 15.43 -4.15
N SER A 22 4.69 14.62 -5.07
CA SER A 22 3.53 14.97 -5.90
C SER A 22 2.19 14.52 -5.32
N GLY A 23 2.17 13.89 -4.14
CA GLY A 23 0.97 13.35 -3.51
C GLY A 23 1.11 11.88 -3.14
N VAL A 24 -0.01 11.24 -2.82
CA VAL A 24 -0.06 9.89 -2.25
C VAL A 24 -0.75 8.92 -3.19
N TYR A 25 -0.08 7.83 -3.51
CA TYR A 25 -0.58 6.76 -4.35
C TYR A 25 -0.96 5.55 -3.50
N VAL A 26 -2.11 4.95 -3.78
CA VAL A 26 -2.59 3.74 -3.11
C VAL A 26 -2.81 2.65 -4.14
N PHE A 27 -2.06 1.57 -4.03
CA PHE A 27 -2.18 0.41 -4.90
C PHE A 27 -2.88 -0.73 -4.16
N LEU A 28 -3.95 -1.24 -4.75
CA LEU A 28 -4.75 -2.34 -4.23
C LEU A 28 -4.39 -3.62 -4.99
N TYR A 29 -4.15 -4.71 -4.27
CA TYR A 29 -3.78 -6.00 -4.83
C TYR A 29 -4.73 -7.08 -4.30
N ASP A 30 -5.29 -7.92 -5.18
CA ASP A 30 -6.10 -9.09 -4.76
C ASP A 30 -5.28 -10.30 -4.33
N THR A 31 -3.97 -10.22 -4.56
CA THR A 31 -3.00 -11.29 -4.35
C THR A 31 -1.86 -10.79 -3.50
N GLN A 32 -1.31 -11.69 -2.67
CA GLN A 32 -0.05 -11.45 -1.96
C GLN A 32 1.17 -11.74 -2.85
N GLU A 33 0.98 -12.43 -3.98
CA GLU A 33 2.00 -12.65 -4.99
C GLU A 33 2.23 -11.37 -5.81
N ASP A 34 3.43 -11.23 -6.37
CA ASP A 34 3.83 -10.16 -7.30
C ASP A 34 3.04 -10.26 -8.62
N LYS A 35 1.81 -9.77 -8.59
CA LYS A 35 0.91 -9.61 -9.74
C LYS A 35 0.50 -8.14 -9.85
N SER A 36 -0.05 -7.79 -11.01
CA SER A 36 -0.53 -6.44 -11.28
C SER A 36 -1.51 -5.97 -10.21
N CYS A 37 -1.42 -4.69 -9.84
CA CYS A 37 -2.44 -4.07 -9.00
C CYS A 37 -3.82 -4.19 -9.68
N VAL A 38 -4.84 -4.40 -8.85
CA VAL A 38 -6.24 -4.49 -9.28
C VAL A 38 -6.80 -3.08 -9.50
N ALA A 39 -6.35 -2.15 -8.67
CA ALA A 39 -6.71 -0.76 -8.74
C ALA A 39 -5.60 0.11 -8.14
N ASP A 40 -5.49 1.31 -8.68
CA ASP A 40 -4.66 2.39 -8.18
C ASP A 40 -5.53 3.61 -7.89
N LEU A 41 -5.28 4.25 -6.76
CA LEU A 41 -5.94 5.47 -6.32
C LEU A 41 -4.86 6.51 -6.05
N TRP A 42 -5.21 7.77 -6.29
CA TRP A 42 -4.33 8.90 -6.01
C TRP A 42 -5.06 9.90 -5.12
N PHE A 43 -4.34 10.39 -4.11
CA PHE A 43 -4.80 11.35 -3.13
C PHE A 43 -3.78 12.47 -2.98
N GLU A 44 -4.23 13.63 -2.53
CA GLU A 44 -3.32 14.75 -2.24
C GLU A 44 -2.56 14.52 -0.93
N THR A 45 -3.21 13.90 0.06
CA THR A 45 -2.64 13.73 1.41
C THR A 45 -2.65 12.28 1.88
N LEU A 46 -1.68 11.93 2.72
CA LEU A 46 -1.58 10.59 3.32
C LEU A 46 -2.77 10.29 4.23
N ASP A 47 -3.27 11.32 4.92
CA ASP A 47 -4.41 11.21 5.82
C ASP A 47 -5.68 10.79 5.05
N GLU A 48 -5.96 11.43 3.91
CA GLU A 48 -7.09 11.04 3.04
C GLU A 48 -6.94 9.63 2.49
N ALA A 49 -5.74 9.25 2.06
CA ALA A 49 -5.46 7.90 1.55
C ALA A 49 -5.73 6.84 2.64
N VAL A 50 -5.27 7.09 3.87
CA VAL A 50 -5.44 6.17 5.00
C VAL A 50 -6.89 6.14 5.46
N ASP A 51 -7.57 7.28 5.58
CA ASP A 51 -8.98 7.34 5.96
C ASP A 51 -9.86 6.59 4.96
N HIS A 52 -9.61 6.77 3.66
CA HIS A 52 -10.28 6.00 2.61
C HIS A 52 -10.05 4.50 2.77
N CYS A 53 -8.82 4.08 3.08
CA CYS A 53 -8.51 2.67 3.32
C CYS A 53 -9.21 2.10 4.56
N ILE A 54 -9.38 2.90 5.61
CA ILE A 54 -10.12 2.52 6.82
C ILE A 54 -11.61 2.42 6.51
N GLN A 55 -12.18 3.36 5.76
CA GLN A 55 -13.61 3.38 5.47
C GLN A 55 -14.04 2.28 4.49
N GLU A 56 -13.33 2.11 3.38
CA GLU A 56 -13.71 1.15 2.33
C GLU A 56 -13.24 -0.27 2.64
N PHE A 57 -12.02 -0.41 3.15
CA PHE A 57 -11.37 -1.72 3.34
C PHE A 57 -11.29 -2.16 4.81
N ASN A 58 -11.82 -1.36 5.73
CA ASN A 58 -11.80 -1.63 7.18
C ASN A 58 -10.39 -1.94 7.70
N VAL A 59 -9.36 -1.37 7.06
CA VAL A 59 -7.95 -1.60 7.40
C VAL A 59 -7.66 -0.90 8.70
N ILE A 60 -7.27 -1.64 9.73
CA ILE A 60 -6.88 -1.03 11.00
C ILE A 60 -5.48 -0.43 10.92
N GLN A 61 -5.26 0.70 11.60
CA GLN A 61 -3.96 1.39 11.60
C GLN A 61 -2.80 0.46 12.04
N ALA A 62 -3.08 -0.56 12.86
CA ALA A 62 -2.12 -1.56 13.31
C ALA A 62 -1.68 -2.57 12.24
N GLN A 63 -2.43 -2.74 11.15
CA GLN A 63 -2.07 -3.59 10.01
C GLN A 63 -1.13 -2.89 9.02
N TRP A 64 -0.91 -1.59 9.20
CA TRP A 64 0.03 -0.84 8.37
C TRP A 64 1.46 -1.16 8.78
N LEU A 65 2.16 -1.83 7.87
CA LEU A 65 3.59 -2.01 7.91
C LEU A 65 4.25 -0.84 7.18
N VAL A 66 4.84 0.06 7.96
CA VAL A 66 5.69 1.12 7.41
C VAL A 66 7.01 0.47 6.97
N ILE A 67 7.12 0.17 5.68
CA ILE A 67 8.43 0.01 5.05
C ILE A 67 8.98 1.42 4.89
N ASN A 68 10.08 1.69 5.59
CA ASN A 68 10.94 2.81 5.24
C ASN A 68 11.62 2.47 3.92
N ASP A 69 11.60 3.42 2.99
CA ASP A 69 12.33 3.32 1.74
C ASP A 69 13.78 2.88 2.03
N PRO A 70 14.33 1.90 1.31
CA PRO A 70 15.74 1.58 1.44
C PRO A 70 16.54 2.87 1.25
N LYS A 71 17.47 3.16 2.16
CA LYS A 71 18.30 4.38 2.09
C LYS A 71 18.90 4.51 0.69
N GLU A 72 18.93 5.75 0.16
CA GLU A 72 19.65 6.10 -1.07
C GLU A 72 21.02 5.39 -1.11
N GLY A 73 21.15 4.41 -2.01
CA GLY A 73 22.35 3.60 -2.18
C GLY A 73 22.16 2.08 -2.12
N GLU A 74 20.98 1.57 -1.73
CA GLU A 74 20.68 0.14 -1.81
C GLU A 74 19.95 -0.17 -3.12
N TYR A 75 20.64 -0.85 -4.02
CA TYR A 75 20.12 -1.30 -5.30
C TYR A 75 18.97 -2.29 -5.09
N HIS A 76 17.86 -2.09 -5.80
CA HIS A 76 16.84 -3.12 -6.07
C HIS A 76 17.42 -4.21 -7.00
N ASP A 77 18.49 -4.90 -6.60
CA ASP A 77 19.03 -6.04 -7.33
C ASP A 77 19.93 -6.89 -6.42
N ILE A 78 19.36 -7.92 -5.79
CA ILE A 78 20.10 -9.17 -5.58
C ILE A 78 19.15 -10.34 -5.85
N ILE A 79 19.13 -10.73 -7.13
CA ILE A 79 18.98 -12.12 -7.50
C ILE A 79 20.35 -12.77 -7.22
N HIS A 80 20.44 -13.68 -6.24
CA HIS A 80 21.46 -14.72 -6.21
C HIS A 80 20.87 -16.02 -5.64
#